data_AF-A3P6W0-F1
#
_entry.id   AF-A3P6W0-F1
#
_cell.length_a   1.000
_cell.length_b   1.000
_cell.length_c   1.000
_cell.angle_alpha   90.00
_cell.angle_beta   90.00
_cell.angle_gamma   90.00
#
_symmetry.space_group_name_H-M   'P 1'
#
loop_
_entity.id
_entity.type
_entity.pdbx_description
1 polymer ?
#
loop_
_entity_poly.entity_id
_entity_poly.type
_entity_poly.pdbx_seq_one_letter_code
_entity_poly.pdbx_strand_id
1 'polypeptide(L)'
;MNARHIAPPAATRARRPMQPGRPSWPSRTYRACAARTCAAVLVALAALAGCAARVTEEQARADVRWDYAPDALRIDIDASARLNEYLNAPHTLLLAVFQSADAKAFRQLADDPDRLRMTLAAGGPAADFIQTTRYVVAPGQHVALSIDRAQQARYVGIVAGYYDADGPRAARLFEVPLRIDKRGWFSSTYRAAPRTLELKLRLGAQSITDAREAPLNLPPPGARAWTALDSGAKTLALPSADANDGGSGKRDKRGNAAARAPRKQ
;
A
#
# COMPACT_ATOMS: atom_id res chain seq x y z
N MET A 1 -22.07 -60.41 28.63
CA MET A 1 -22.75 -61.69 28.86
C MET A 1 -23.29 -62.20 27.52
N ASN A 2 -22.59 -63.15 26.89
CA ASN A 2 -23.15 -64.34 26.24
C ASN A 2 -22.02 -65.12 25.58
N ALA A 3 -21.48 -66.04 26.37
CA ALA A 3 -20.57 -67.09 25.94
C ALA A 3 -21.38 -68.21 25.29
N ARG A 4 -20.90 -68.75 24.18
CA ARG A 4 -21.21 -70.12 23.75
C ARG A 4 -19.91 -70.91 23.69
N HIS A 5 -19.76 -71.79 24.66
CA HIS A 5 -18.84 -72.93 24.65
C HIS A 5 -19.28 -73.93 23.60
N ILE A 6 -18.34 -74.43 22.76
CA ILE A 6 -18.32 -75.83 22.30
C ILE A 6 -16.83 -76.25 22.20
N ALA A 7 -16.51 -77.38 22.82
CA ALA A 7 -15.19 -78.00 22.96
C ALA A 7 -14.97 -79.12 21.89
N PRO A 8 -13.77 -79.71 21.79
CA PRO A 8 -13.13 -80.22 20.55
C PRO A 8 -13.38 -81.72 20.28
N PRO A 9 -12.74 -82.32 19.23
CA PRO A 9 -11.60 -83.17 19.58
C PRO A 9 -10.48 -83.33 18.51
N ALA A 10 -9.40 -83.94 19.02
CA ALA A 10 -8.46 -84.88 18.38
C ALA A 10 -7.28 -84.36 17.56
N ALA A 11 -6.11 -84.72 18.08
CA ALA A 11 -4.77 -84.46 17.57
C ALA A 11 -4.43 -85.29 16.32
N THR A 12 -3.67 -84.70 15.40
CA THR A 12 -2.93 -85.46 14.38
C THR A 12 -1.46 -85.04 14.35
N ARG A 13 -0.64 -86.03 14.71
CA ARG A 13 0.81 -86.22 14.54
C ARG A 13 1.60 -85.17 13.75
N ALA A 14 2.67 -84.74 14.42
CA ALA A 14 3.84 -84.04 13.90
C ALA A 14 4.44 -84.68 12.64
N ARG A 15 4.81 -83.83 11.67
CA ARG A 15 5.86 -84.11 10.67
C ARG A 15 6.99 -83.11 10.87
N ARG A 16 8.21 -83.64 10.93
CA ARG A 16 9.47 -82.91 11.12
C ARG A 16 9.76 -81.96 9.95
N PRO A 17 10.56 -80.90 10.21
CA PRO A 17 10.79 -79.81 9.28
C PRO A 17 11.69 -80.21 8.12
N MET A 18 11.37 -79.72 6.92
CA MET A 18 12.21 -79.80 5.75
C MET A 18 12.98 -78.47 5.65
N GLN A 19 14.29 -78.51 5.93
CA GLN A 19 15.19 -77.37 5.71
C GLN A 19 15.36 -77.14 4.20
N PRO A 20 15.05 -75.95 3.65
CA PRO A 20 15.53 -75.58 2.34
C PRO A 20 17.04 -75.33 2.41
N GLY A 21 17.75 -75.90 1.43
CA GLY A 21 19.21 -75.90 1.34
C GLY A 21 19.81 -74.50 1.39
N ARG A 22 20.91 -74.38 2.13
CA ARG A 22 21.76 -73.19 2.13
C ARG A 22 22.41 -73.04 0.74
N PRO A 23 22.26 -71.91 0.06
CA PRO A 23 23.09 -71.63 -1.11
C PRO A 23 24.51 -71.33 -0.62
N SER A 24 25.47 -72.17 -1.03
CA SER A 24 26.90 -71.93 -0.84
C SER A 24 27.36 -70.82 -1.78
N TRP A 25 27.43 -69.60 -1.26
CA TRP A 25 28.02 -68.48 -2.00
C TRP A 25 29.52 -68.44 -1.75
N PRO A 26 30.36 -68.41 -2.81
CA PRO A 26 31.79 -68.21 -2.65
C PRO A 26 32.05 -66.82 -2.07
N SER A 27 32.68 -66.84 -0.92
CA SER A 27 33.29 -65.69 -0.28
C SER A 27 34.38 -65.08 -1.17
N ARG A 28 34.47 -63.75 -1.12
CA ARG A 28 35.63 -62.91 -1.52
C ARG A 28 35.67 -62.44 -2.98
N THR A 29 34.76 -61.55 -3.38
CA THR A 29 35.06 -60.48 -4.38
C THR A 29 34.05 -59.31 -4.39
N TYR A 30 32.87 -59.46 -3.80
CA TYR A 30 31.82 -58.42 -3.90
C TYR A 30 31.94 -57.21 -2.95
N ARG A 31 33.00 -57.10 -2.14
CA ARG A 31 33.15 -55.97 -1.20
C ARG A 31 33.70 -54.68 -1.84
N ALA A 32 34.26 -54.73 -3.03
CA ALA A 32 34.87 -53.56 -3.66
C ALA A 32 33.96 -52.82 -4.67
N CYS A 33 32.91 -53.47 -5.18
CA CYS A 33 32.08 -52.89 -6.24
C CYS A 33 30.81 -52.17 -5.71
N ALA A 34 30.21 -52.67 -4.63
CA ALA A 34 29.00 -52.06 -4.05
C ALA A 34 29.25 -50.73 -3.31
N ALA A 35 30.48 -50.49 -2.82
CA ALA A 35 30.82 -49.23 -2.15
C ALA A 35 31.03 -48.06 -3.12
N ARG A 36 31.40 -48.33 -4.38
CA ARG A 36 31.68 -47.30 -5.39
C ARG A 36 30.40 -46.77 -6.06
N THR A 37 29.40 -47.63 -6.24
CA THR A 37 28.11 -47.24 -6.85
C THR A 37 27.22 -46.45 -5.89
N CYS A 38 27.20 -46.75 -4.59
CA CYS A 38 26.47 -45.94 -3.60
C CYS A 38 27.09 -44.54 -3.39
N ALA A 39 28.43 -44.40 -3.48
CA ALA A 39 29.09 -43.11 -3.37
C ALA A 39 28.77 -42.17 -4.55
N ALA A 40 28.70 -42.70 -5.77
CA ALA A 40 28.38 -41.92 -6.97
C ALA A 40 26.93 -41.40 -6.96
N VAL A 41 25.97 -42.18 -6.45
CA VAL A 41 24.56 -41.77 -6.36
C VAL A 41 24.34 -40.70 -5.27
N LEU A 42 25.07 -40.77 -4.15
CA LEU A 42 25.01 -39.74 -3.10
C LEU A 42 25.64 -38.41 -3.54
N VAL A 43 26.69 -38.44 -4.37
CA VAL A 43 27.29 -37.22 -4.96
C VAL A 43 26.37 -36.60 -6.03
N ALA A 44 25.67 -37.42 -6.82
CA ALA A 44 24.70 -36.92 -7.81
C ALA A 44 23.45 -36.27 -7.18
N LEU A 45 22.96 -36.80 -6.05
CA LEU A 45 21.87 -36.19 -5.28
C LEU A 45 22.30 -34.89 -4.55
N ALA A 46 23.57 -34.77 -4.15
CA ALA A 46 24.11 -33.54 -3.58
C ALA A 46 24.30 -32.41 -4.61
N ALA A 47 24.54 -32.76 -5.89
CA ALA A 47 24.69 -31.79 -6.98
C ALA A 47 23.35 -31.13 -7.40
N LEU A 48 22.21 -31.71 -7.05
CA LEU A 48 20.87 -31.16 -7.33
C LEU A 48 20.33 -30.26 -6.20
N ALA A 49 21.01 -30.17 -5.05
CA ALA A 49 20.61 -29.31 -3.93
C ALA A 49 21.04 -27.84 -4.07
N GLY A 50 21.68 -27.48 -5.18
CA GLY A 50 22.33 -26.18 -5.39
C GLY A 50 21.52 -25.21 -6.24
N CYS A 51 20.30 -24.85 -5.84
CA CYS A 51 19.63 -23.63 -6.32
C CYS A 51 18.59 -23.15 -5.29
N ALA A 52 19.04 -22.80 -4.08
CA ALA A 52 18.26 -21.90 -3.23
C ALA A 52 18.34 -20.50 -3.84
N ALA A 53 17.52 -20.24 -4.88
CA ALA A 53 17.45 -18.95 -5.54
C ALA A 53 17.09 -17.89 -4.49
N ARG A 54 18.07 -17.04 -4.17
CA ARG A 54 17.86 -15.88 -3.29
C ARG A 54 16.99 -14.89 -4.06
N VAL A 55 15.80 -14.60 -3.55
CA VAL A 55 14.95 -13.54 -4.10
C VAL A 55 15.70 -12.22 -3.91
N THR A 56 16.00 -11.52 -5.00
CA THR A 56 16.64 -10.19 -4.96
C THR A 56 15.61 -9.09 -4.70
N GLU A 57 16.06 -7.88 -4.38
CA GLU A 57 15.16 -6.73 -4.21
C GLU A 57 14.38 -6.41 -5.49
N GLU A 58 15.05 -6.47 -6.65
CA GLU A 58 14.44 -6.26 -7.97
C GLU A 58 13.35 -7.28 -8.26
N GLN A 59 13.63 -8.57 -7.98
CA GLN A 59 12.64 -9.64 -8.11
C GLN A 59 11.44 -9.38 -7.18
N ALA A 60 11.70 -8.94 -5.93
CA ALA A 60 10.65 -8.62 -4.98
C ALA A 60 9.77 -7.45 -5.43
N ARG A 61 10.35 -6.43 -6.09
CA ARG A 61 9.60 -5.30 -6.69
C ARG A 61 8.76 -5.75 -7.89
N ALA A 62 9.27 -6.66 -8.71
CA ALA A 62 8.53 -7.21 -9.85
C ALA A 62 7.34 -8.08 -9.42
N ASP A 63 7.52 -8.85 -8.34
CA ASP A 63 6.51 -9.78 -7.81
C ASP A 63 5.47 -9.12 -6.89
N VAL A 64 5.43 -7.78 -6.82
CA VAL A 64 4.47 -7.04 -5.99
C VAL A 64 3.04 -7.33 -6.42
N ARG A 65 2.23 -7.76 -5.46
CA ARG A 65 0.78 -7.87 -5.64
C ARG A 65 0.11 -6.54 -5.35
N TRP A 66 -0.64 -6.05 -6.33
CA TRP A 66 -1.39 -4.80 -6.28
C TRP A 66 -2.85 -5.07 -5.96
N ASP A 67 -3.12 -5.66 -4.79
CA ASP A 67 -4.48 -5.95 -4.35
C ASP A 67 -5.23 -4.64 -4.01
N TYR A 68 -6.56 -4.69 -3.95
CA TYR A 68 -7.36 -3.57 -3.45
C TYR A 68 -6.95 -3.23 -2.01
N ALA A 69 -6.86 -1.94 -1.68
CA ALA A 69 -6.51 -1.51 -0.34
C ALA A 69 -7.37 -0.31 0.08
N PRO A 70 -8.17 -0.44 1.16
CA PRO A 70 -8.97 0.67 1.64
C PRO A 70 -8.09 1.78 2.21
N ASP A 71 -8.49 3.03 2.03
CA ASP A 71 -7.85 4.23 2.57
C ASP A 71 -6.32 4.33 2.31
N ALA A 72 -5.90 3.78 1.17
CA ALA A 72 -4.49 3.68 0.81
C ALA A 72 -3.96 4.94 0.10
N LEU A 73 -4.83 5.89 -0.27
CA LEU A 73 -4.44 7.18 -0.82
C LEU A 73 -4.97 8.29 0.09
N ARG A 74 -4.07 9.10 0.66
CA ARG A 74 -4.41 10.20 1.58
C ARG A 74 -3.84 11.50 1.04
N ILE A 75 -4.68 12.50 0.86
CA ILE A 75 -4.31 13.76 0.23
C ILE A 75 -4.73 14.91 1.14
N ASP A 76 -3.77 15.66 1.65
CA ASP A 76 -3.96 16.93 2.36
C ASP A 76 -4.01 18.06 1.32
N ILE A 77 -5.18 18.70 1.19
CA ILE A 77 -5.49 19.71 0.19
C ILE A 77 -5.64 21.06 0.87
N ASP A 78 -4.73 21.96 0.55
CA ASP A 78 -4.69 23.33 1.04
C ASP A 78 -4.93 24.29 -0.14
N ALA A 79 -6.11 24.91 -0.18
CA ALA A 79 -6.51 25.80 -1.27
C ALA A 79 -6.36 27.27 -0.87
N SER A 80 -5.73 28.06 -1.73
CA SER A 80 -5.62 29.50 -1.57
C SER A 80 -7.00 30.18 -1.52
N ALA A 81 -7.12 31.28 -0.77
CA ALA A 81 -8.28 32.17 -0.85
C ALA A 81 -8.51 32.75 -2.27
N ARG A 82 -7.45 32.78 -3.09
CA ARG A 82 -7.48 33.21 -4.50
C ARG A 82 -7.61 32.02 -5.46
N LEU A 83 -8.11 30.86 -5.03
CA LEU A 83 -8.22 29.64 -5.83
C LEU A 83 -8.91 29.90 -7.18
N ASN A 84 -8.36 29.32 -8.24
CA ASN A 84 -8.94 29.35 -9.59
C ASN A 84 -9.40 30.77 -9.99
N GLU A 85 -8.51 31.74 -9.79
CA GLU A 85 -8.82 33.14 -10.00
C GLU A 85 -8.93 33.46 -11.48
N TYR A 86 -10.07 34.02 -11.86
CA TYR A 86 -10.32 34.55 -13.19
C TYR A 86 -10.94 35.94 -13.04
N LEU A 87 -10.40 36.93 -13.75
CA LEU A 87 -10.82 38.34 -13.65
C LEU A 87 -10.85 38.88 -12.20
N ASN A 88 -9.86 38.50 -11.38
CA ASN A 88 -9.75 38.84 -9.95
C ASN A 88 -10.86 38.29 -9.05
N ALA A 89 -11.60 37.27 -9.51
CA ALA A 89 -12.60 36.58 -8.71
C ALA A 89 -12.18 35.10 -8.49
N PRO A 90 -12.12 34.61 -7.24
CA PRO A 90 -11.83 33.21 -6.96
C PRO A 90 -13.04 32.33 -7.26
N HIS A 91 -12.80 31.12 -7.76
CA HIS A 91 -13.83 30.16 -8.12
C HIS A 91 -13.57 28.80 -7.50
N THR A 92 -14.63 27.99 -7.36
CA THR A 92 -14.46 26.58 -7.02
C THR A 92 -13.68 25.86 -8.12
N LEU A 93 -12.89 24.87 -7.72
CA LEU A 93 -12.10 24.06 -8.64
C LEU A 93 -12.51 22.60 -8.53
N LEU A 94 -12.65 21.94 -9.68
CA LEU A 94 -12.83 20.51 -9.73
C LEU A 94 -11.46 19.82 -9.66
N LEU A 95 -11.26 19.01 -8.63
CA LEU A 95 -10.12 18.12 -8.51
C LEU A 95 -10.53 16.71 -8.95
N ALA A 96 -9.76 16.08 -9.81
CA ALA A 96 -9.93 14.69 -10.20
C ALA A 96 -8.68 13.89 -9.86
N VAL A 97 -8.88 12.75 -9.20
CA VAL A 97 -7.85 11.78 -8.86
C VAL A 97 -8.06 10.53 -9.71
N PHE A 98 -7.08 10.23 -10.53
CA PHE A 98 -7.06 9.11 -11.46
C PHE A 98 -6.16 8.01 -10.93
N GLN A 99 -6.63 6.77 -10.96
CA GLN A 99 -5.83 5.60 -10.63
C GLN A 99 -5.59 4.78 -11.90
N SER A 100 -4.33 4.46 -12.19
CA SER A 100 -3.94 3.66 -13.35
C SER A 100 -2.89 2.60 -13.03
N ALA A 101 -2.85 1.56 -13.85
CA ALA A 101 -1.76 0.58 -13.82
C ALA A 101 -0.49 1.07 -14.53
N ASP A 102 -0.63 2.02 -15.47
CA ASP A 102 0.45 2.58 -16.29
C ASP A 102 0.48 4.10 -16.19
N ALA A 103 1.67 4.66 -15.97
CA ALA A 103 1.96 6.08 -15.99
C ALA A 103 1.75 6.73 -17.38
N LYS A 104 1.90 5.95 -18.46
CA LYS A 104 1.75 6.45 -19.84
C LYS A 104 0.35 6.99 -20.11
N ALA A 105 -0.69 6.29 -19.65
CA ALA A 105 -2.08 6.72 -19.82
C ALA A 105 -2.32 8.12 -19.24
N PHE A 106 -1.78 8.39 -18.05
CA PHE A 106 -1.87 9.71 -17.43
C PHE A 106 -1.04 10.76 -18.14
N ARG A 107 0.21 10.45 -18.54
CA ARG A 107 1.04 11.39 -19.29
C ARG A 107 0.37 11.83 -20.59
N GLN A 108 -0.21 10.89 -21.34
CA GLN A 108 -0.96 11.19 -22.56
C GLN A 108 -2.19 12.07 -22.31
N LEU A 109 -2.88 11.88 -21.17
CA LEU A 109 -3.98 12.76 -20.78
C LEU A 109 -3.48 14.16 -20.41
N ALA A 110 -2.37 14.26 -19.68
CA ALA A 110 -1.79 15.53 -19.28
C ALA A 110 -1.24 16.33 -20.48
N ASP A 111 -0.71 15.65 -21.49
CA ASP A 111 -0.17 16.27 -22.71
C ASP A 111 -1.27 16.76 -23.69
N ASP A 112 -2.54 16.40 -23.46
CA ASP A 112 -3.69 16.77 -24.30
C ASP A 112 -4.72 17.59 -23.49
N PRO A 113 -4.65 18.94 -23.54
CA PRO A 113 -5.54 19.82 -22.80
C PRO A 113 -7.03 19.63 -23.12
N ASP A 114 -7.38 19.32 -24.37
CA ASP A 114 -8.78 19.18 -24.77
C ASP A 114 -9.36 17.88 -24.24
N ARG A 115 -8.60 16.79 -24.37
CA ARG A 115 -8.98 15.51 -23.76
C ARG A 115 -9.06 15.58 -22.24
N LEU A 116 -8.15 16.33 -21.60
CA LEU A 116 -8.18 16.57 -20.16
C LEU A 116 -9.46 17.30 -19.73
N ARG A 117 -9.85 18.37 -20.43
CA ARG A 117 -11.11 19.11 -20.18
C ARG A 117 -12.33 18.21 -20.38
N MET A 118 -12.38 17.45 -21.47
CA MET A 118 -13.47 16.52 -21.75
C MET A 118 -13.59 15.45 -20.66
N THR A 119 -12.46 14.92 -20.19
CA THR A 119 -12.44 13.90 -19.13
C THR A 119 -12.94 14.46 -17.79
N LEU A 120 -12.55 15.69 -17.45
CA LEU A 120 -13.06 16.39 -16.26
C LEU A 120 -14.56 16.68 -16.37
N ALA A 121 -15.07 16.97 -17.56
CA ALA A 121 -16.49 17.24 -17.79
C ALA A 121 -17.36 15.97 -17.73
N ALA A 122 -16.93 14.87 -18.37
CA ALA A 122 -17.73 13.67 -18.63
C ALA A 122 -18.20 12.92 -17.37
N GLY A 123 -17.50 13.04 -16.24
CA GLY A 123 -17.98 12.53 -14.93
C GLY A 123 -18.08 11.02 -14.75
N GLY A 124 -17.67 10.24 -15.75
CA GLY A 124 -17.45 8.80 -15.63
C GLY A 124 -15.97 8.43 -15.51
N PRO A 125 -15.67 7.16 -15.18
CA PRO A 125 -14.32 6.63 -15.32
C PRO A 125 -13.93 6.74 -16.81
N ALA A 126 -12.88 7.50 -17.11
CA ALA A 126 -12.31 7.49 -18.45
C ALA A 126 -11.78 6.08 -18.72
N ALA A 127 -12.06 5.53 -19.91
CA ALA A 127 -11.81 4.13 -20.26
C ALA A 127 -10.37 3.63 -19.98
N ASP A 128 -9.42 4.56 -19.94
CA ASP A 128 -8.00 4.29 -19.73
C ASP A 128 -7.59 4.22 -18.25
N PHE A 129 -8.51 4.50 -17.33
CA PHE A 129 -8.27 4.56 -15.89
C PHE A 129 -9.11 3.54 -15.14
N ILE A 130 -8.51 2.95 -14.10
CA ILE A 130 -9.15 1.93 -13.26
C ILE A 130 -10.25 2.58 -12.42
N GLN A 131 -9.96 3.76 -11.86
CA GLN A 131 -10.89 4.51 -11.04
C GLN A 131 -10.62 6.02 -11.17
N THR A 132 -11.69 6.79 -11.20
CA THR A 132 -11.65 8.25 -11.16
C THR A 132 -12.49 8.74 -10.00
N THR A 133 -11.88 9.54 -9.11
CA THR A 133 -12.55 10.17 -7.97
C THR A 133 -12.57 11.67 -8.20
N ARG A 134 -13.76 12.29 -8.10
CA ARG A 134 -13.94 13.73 -8.24
C ARG A 134 -14.21 14.38 -6.89
N TYR A 135 -13.67 15.57 -6.71
CA TYR A 135 -13.87 16.38 -5.51
C TYR A 135 -13.92 17.87 -5.89
N VAL A 136 -14.88 18.60 -5.34
CA VAL A 136 -14.99 20.05 -5.55
C VAL A 136 -14.31 20.76 -4.38
N VAL A 137 -13.36 21.64 -4.70
CA VAL A 137 -12.60 22.42 -3.72
C VAL A 137 -13.07 23.87 -3.79
N ALA A 138 -13.46 24.43 -2.64
CA ALA A 138 -13.79 25.85 -2.51
C ALA A 138 -12.54 26.71 -2.24
N PRO A 139 -12.56 28.02 -2.58
CA PRO A 139 -11.50 28.94 -2.21
C PRO A 139 -11.28 29.01 -0.69
N GLY A 140 -10.02 29.00 -0.26
CA GLY A 140 -9.64 29.04 1.16
C GLY A 140 -9.89 27.74 1.93
N GLN A 141 -10.30 26.67 1.25
CA GLN A 141 -10.64 25.41 1.89
C GLN A 141 -9.37 24.60 2.24
N HIS A 142 -9.33 24.07 3.47
CA HIS A 142 -8.31 23.11 3.90
C HIS A 142 -8.98 21.80 4.32
N VAL A 143 -8.65 20.71 3.62
CA VAL A 143 -9.33 19.43 3.78
C VAL A 143 -8.38 18.27 3.51
N ALA A 144 -8.59 17.13 4.17
CA ALA A 144 -7.98 15.88 3.78
C ALA A 144 -8.98 14.98 3.03
N LEU A 145 -8.52 14.29 2.00
CA LEU A 145 -9.24 13.21 1.33
C LEU A 145 -8.58 11.86 1.63
N SER A 146 -9.41 10.85 1.87
CA SER A 146 -9.03 9.44 1.96
C SER A 146 -9.73 8.69 0.84
N ILE A 147 -8.97 7.99 0.00
CA ILE A 147 -9.47 7.27 -1.16
C ILE A 147 -8.92 5.85 -1.12
N ASP A 148 -9.77 4.89 -1.44
CA ASP A 148 -9.36 3.49 -1.59
C ASP A 148 -8.49 3.32 -2.84
N ARG A 149 -7.43 2.52 -2.72
CA ARG A 149 -6.63 2.13 -3.87
C ARG A 149 -7.30 0.96 -4.57
N ALA A 150 -7.67 1.17 -5.83
CA ALA A 150 -8.23 0.14 -6.67
C ALA A 150 -7.23 -1.01 -6.90
N GLN A 151 -7.76 -2.19 -7.21
CA GLN A 151 -6.92 -3.32 -7.59
C GLN A 151 -6.11 -2.96 -8.84
N GLN A 152 -4.85 -3.38 -8.90
CA GLN A 152 -3.88 -3.10 -9.98
C GLN A 152 -3.46 -1.62 -10.13
N ALA A 153 -3.96 -0.69 -9.31
CA ALA A 153 -3.52 0.70 -9.36
C ALA A 153 -2.10 0.86 -8.81
N ARG A 154 -1.20 1.35 -9.68
CA ARG A 154 0.23 1.59 -9.40
C ARG A 154 0.58 3.07 -9.43
N TYR A 155 -0.17 3.85 -10.20
CA TYR A 155 0.03 5.27 -10.38
C TYR A 155 -1.23 6.04 -10.01
N VAL A 156 -1.02 7.22 -9.44
CA VAL A 156 -2.06 8.16 -9.05
C VAL A 156 -1.79 9.48 -9.74
N GLY A 157 -2.69 9.85 -10.63
CA GLY A 157 -2.69 11.13 -11.30
C GLY A 157 -3.66 12.10 -10.63
N ILE A 158 -3.25 13.33 -10.41
CA ILE A 158 -4.09 14.40 -9.87
C ILE A 158 -4.21 15.47 -10.95
N VAL A 159 -5.45 15.87 -11.25
CA VAL A 159 -5.74 16.96 -12.19
C VAL A 159 -6.63 17.99 -11.51
N ALA A 160 -6.20 19.24 -11.54
CA ALA A 160 -6.94 20.39 -11.06
C ALA A 160 -7.53 21.18 -12.24
N GLY A 161 -8.85 21.25 -12.33
CA GLY A 161 -9.58 21.94 -13.40
C GLY A 161 -9.54 23.46 -13.28
N TYR A 162 -8.36 24.06 -13.43
CA TYR A 162 -8.19 25.50 -13.54
C TYR A 162 -8.82 26.04 -14.84
N TYR A 163 -9.26 27.30 -14.81
CA TYR A 163 -9.84 27.97 -15.98
C TYR A 163 -8.88 27.95 -17.19
N ASP A 164 -7.64 28.37 -16.99
CA ASP A 164 -6.57 28.35 -17.99
C ASP A 164 -5.66 27.11 -17.86
N ALA A 165 -6.20 25.98 -17.38
CA ALA A 165 -5.43 24.76 -17.15
C ALA A 165 -4.68 24.32 -18.42
N ASP A 166 -3.36 24.27 -18.33
CA ASP A 166 -2.52 23.41 -19.17
C ASP A 166 -2.01 22.22 -18.34
N GLY A 167 -1.65 21.14 -19.02
CA GLY A 167 -1.19 19.91 -18.38
C GLY A 167 -0.15 20.14 -17.29
N PRO A 168 0.98 20.81 -17.57
CA PRO A 168 2.05 20.98 -16.60
C PRO A 168 1.68 21.81 -15.36
N ARG A 169 0.74 22.76 -15.45
CA ARG A 169 0.31 23.55 -14.27
C ARG A 169 -0.82 22.89 -13.49
N ALA A 170 -1.62 22.07 -14.15
CA ALA A 170 -2.84 21.47 -13.60
C ALA A 170 -2.70 19.99 -13.22
N ALA A 171 -1.68 19.27 -13.70
CA ALA A 171 -1.56 17.82 -13.52
C ALA A 171 -0.30 17.42 -12.75
N ARG A 172 -0.42 16.44 -11.86
CA ARG A 172 0.69 15.82 -11.12
C ARG A 172 0.53 14.30 -11.11
N LEU A 173 1.63 13.59 -11.32
CA LEU A 173 1.65 12.13 -11.32
C LEU A 173 2.52 11.61 -10.18
N PHE A 174 1.99 10.64 -9.45
CA PHE A 174 2.68 9.96 -8.35
C PHE A 174 2.69 8.45 -8.59
N GLU A 175 3.77 7.80 -8.20
CA GLU A 175 3.85 6.34 -8.11
C GLU A 175 3.51 5.92 -6.68
N VAL A 176 2.74 4.85 -6.53
CA VAL A 176 2.41 4.35 -5.19
C VAL A 176 3.68 3.75 -4.56
N PRO A 177 4.13 4.24 -3.39
CA PRO A 177 5.39 3.82 -2.79
C PRO A 177 5.35 2.36 -2.37
N LEU A 178 6.49 1.68 -2.49
CA LEU A 178 6.67 0.30 -2.04
C LEU A 178 7.41 0.26 -0.70
N ARG A 179 6.93 -0.55 0.23
CA ARG A 179 7.68 -0.94 1.43
C ARG A 179 8.40 -2.25 1.15
N ILE A 180 9.71 -2.28 1.35
CA ILE A 180 10.54 -3.47 1.17
C ILE A 180 10.98 -3.97 2.53
N ASP A 181 10.47 -5.14 2.89
CA ASP A 181 10.79 -5.82 4.14
C ASP A 181 11.84 -6.90 3.86
N LYS A 182 13.00 -6.78 4.51
CA LYS A 182 14.05 -7.81 4.49
C LYS A 182 13.83 -8.78 5.65
N ARG A 183 13.65 -10.07 5.35
CA ARG A 183 13.55 -11.14 6.36
C ARG A 183 14.76 -12.07 6.31
N GLY A 184 15.23 -12.50 7.47
CA GLY A 184 16.18 -13.60 7.66
C GLY A 184 17.61 -13.17 8.01
N TRP A 185 18.18 -13.80 9.03
CA TRP A 185 19.54 -13.55 9.54
C TRP A 185 20.61 -14.29 8.71
N PHE A 186 20.30 -15.50 8.23
CA PHE A 186 21.23 -16.33 7.42
C PHE A 186 20.84 -16.46 5.93
N SER A 187 19.58 -16.22 5.58
CA SER A 187 19.08 -16.17 4.20
C SER A 187 18.14 -14.98 4.06
N SER A 188 18.56 -13.95 3.32
CA SER A 188 17.76 -12.73 3.13
C SER A 188 16.70 -12.97 2.06
N THR A 189 15.43 -12.96 2.46
CA THR A 189 14.26 -12.92 1.56
C THR A 189 13.67 -11.52 1.59
N TYR A 190 13.53 -10.89 0.43
CA TYR A 190 12.88 -9.59 0.30
C TYR A 190 11.40 -9.78 -0.03
N ARG A 191 10.53 -8.98 0.60
CA ARG A 191 9.12 -8.86 0.22
C ARG A 191 8.80 -7.39 0.01
N ALA A 192 8.23 -7.05 -1.13
CA ALA A 192 7.72 -5.71 -1.39
C ALA A 192 6.19 -5.72 -1.29
N ALA A 193 5.63 -4.69 -0.66
CA ALA A 193 4.20 -4.45 -0.57
C ALA A 193 3.89 -2.97 -0.80
N PRO A 194 2.75 -2.63 -1.44
CA PRO A 194 2.33 -1.24 -1.59
C PRO A 194 2.10 -0.60 -0.21
N ARG A 195 2.62 0.62 -0.04
CA ARG A 195 2.39 1.46 1.13
C ARG A 195 1.29 2.47 0.81
N THR A 196 0.63 2.97 1.85
CA THR A 196 -0.23 4.16 1.76
C THR A 196 0.53 5.33 1.14
N LEU A 197 -0.04 5.92 0.09
CA LEU A 197 0.45 7.14 -0.54
C LEU A 197 -0.11 8.35 0.22
N GLU A 198 0.76 9.17 0.77
CA GLU A 198 0.38 10.37 1.54
C GLU A 198 0.92 11.62 0.82
N LEU A 199 0.02 12.51 0.42
CA LEU A 199 0.33 13.67 -0.43
C LEU A 199 -0.05 14.97 0.26
N LYS A 200 0.81 15.98 0.15
CA LYS A 200 0.46 17.38 0.38
C LYS A 200 0.27 18.07 -0.95
N LEU A 201 -0.89 18.67 -1.13
CA LEU A 201 -1.30 19.36 -2.34
C LEU A 201 -1.70 20.80 -1.99
N ARG A 202 -1.00 21.77 -2.59
CA ARG A 202 -1.33 23.18 -2.49
C ARG A 202 -1.88 23.68 -3.81
N LEU A 203 -3.07 24.27 -3.74
CA LEU A 203 -3.79 24.81 -4.89
C LEU A 203 -3.69 26.33 -4.85
N GLY A 204 -2.98 26.90 -5.82
CA GLY A 204 -2.83 28.34 -5.95
C GLY A 204 -3.91 28.98 -6.82
N ALA A 205 -3.67 30.22 -7.22
CA ALA A 205 -4.62 30.99 -8.01
C ALA A 205 -4.84 30.43 -9.42
N GLN A 206 -3.79 29.98 -10.08
CA GLN A 206 -3.84 29.54 -11.48
C GLN A 206 -3.16 28.18 -11.72
N SER A 207 -2.56 27.58 -10.69
CA SER A 207 -1.80 26.34 -10.83
C SER A 207 -1.68 25.59 -9.50
N ILE A 208 -1.32 24.31 -9.61
CA ILE A 208 -0.85 23.53 -8.47
C ILE A 208 0.54 24.06 -8.08
N THR A 209 0.61 24.78 -6.96
CA THR A 209 1.84 25.45 -6.51
C THR A 209 2.81 24.48 -5.87
N ASP A 210 2.31 23.42 -5.26
CA ASP A 210 3.11 22.40 -4.59
C ASP A 210 2.34 21.09 -4.52
N ALA A 211 3.02 19.99 -4.82
CA ALA A 211 2.46 18.65 -4.79
C ALA A 211 3.59 17.67 -4.52
N ARG A 212 3.61 17.09 -3.32
CA ARG A 212 4.69 16.19 -2.91
C ARG A 212 4.20 15.11 -1.96
N GLU A 213 4.92 14.00 -1.96
CA GLU A 213 4.80 12.99 -0.92
C GLU A 213 5.32 13.54 0.40
N ALA A 214 4.50 13.45 1.45
CA ALA A 214 4.89 13.85 2.79
C ALA A 214 4.05 13.09 3.82
N PRO A 215 4.64 12.70 4.97
CA PRO A 215 3.88 12.07 6.03
C PRO A 215 2.77 13.00 6.52
N LEU A 216 1.57 12.45 6.66
CA LEU A 216 0.39 13.19 7.08
C LEU A 216 -0.02 12.76 8.49
N ASN A 217 -0.05 13.72 9.43
CA ASN A 217 -0.58 13.50 10.77
C ASN A 217 -2.11 13.64 10.77
N LEU A 218 -2.78 12.71 10.11
CA LEU A 218 -4.23 12.69 9.97
C LEU A 218 -4.84 11.54 10.79
N PRO A 219 -6.01 11.74 11.42
CA PRO A 219 -6.67 10.71 12.19
C PRO A 219 -6.98 9.49 11.29
N PRO A 220 -6.96 8.27 11.85
CA PRO A 220 -7.15 7.06 11.07
C PRO A 220 -8.49 7.10 10.30
N PRO A 221 -8.54 6.60 9.05
CA PRO A 221 -9.70 6.70 8.13
C PRO A 221 -11.02 6.01 8.53
N GLY A 222 -11.17 5.57 9.79
CA GLY A 222 -12.42 5.06 10.38
C GLY A 222 -12.87 5.85 11.61
N ALA A 223 -12.15 6.92 11.98
CA ALA A 223 -12.58 7.81 13.05
C ALA A 223 -13.84 8.58 12.62
N ARG A 224 -14.75 8.88 13.57
CA ARG A 224 -16.00 9.63 13.35
C ARG A 224 -15.82 11.03 12.72
N ALA A 225 -14.59 11.49 12.57
CA ALA A 225 -14.26 12.76 11.97
C ALA A 225 -14.36 12.76 10.42
N TRP A 226 -14.33 11.58 9.78
CA TRP A 226 -14.41 11.45 8.33
C TRP A 226 -15.86 11.42 7.84
N THR A 227 -16.16 12.21 6.81
CA THR A 227 -17.45 12.25 6.13
C THR A 227 -17.34 11.52 4.79
N ALA A 228 -18.23 10.58 4.51
CA ALA A 228 -18.26 9.89 3.21
C ALA A 228 -18.79 10.82 2.11
N LEU A 229 -18.19 10.73 0.93
CA LEU A 229 -18.60 11.44 -0.28
C LEU A 229 -19.27 10.45 -1.25
N ASP A 230 -20.15 10.95 -2.10
CA ASP A 230 -20.83 10.16 -3.14
C ASP A 230 -19.84 9.55 -4.16
N SER A 231 -18.63 10.11 -4.26
CA SER A 231 -17.54 9.58 -5.09
C SER A 231 -16.84 8.34 -4.50
N GLY A 232 -17.27 7.87 -3.33
CA GLY A 232 -16.65 6.76 -2.59
C GLY A 232 -15.41 7.17 -1.77
N ALA A 233 -14.96 8.42 -1.90
CA ALA A 233 -13.92 8.99 -1.05
C ALA A 233 -14.48 9.42 0.31
N LYS A 234 -13.59 9.63 1.27
CA LYS A 234 -13.92 10.24 2.56
C LYS A 234 -13.20 11.57 2.68
N THR A 235 -13.82 12.53 3.33
CA THR A 235 -13.28 13.87 3.54
C THR A 235 -13.23 14.23 5.02
N LEU A 236 -12.21 14.99 5.40
CA LEU A 236 -12.02 15.51 6.75
C LEU A 236 -11.66 16.99 6.64
N ALA A 237 -12.53 17.87 7.15
CA ALA A 237 -12.21 19.28 7.27
C ALA A 237 -11.01 19.47 8.22
N LEU A 238 -10.02 20.22 7.77
CA LEU A 238 -8.85 20.58 8.58
C LEU A 238 -8.97 22.04 9.00
N PRO A 239 -8.48 22.42 10.18
CA PRO A 239 -8.34 23.83 10.52
C PRO A 239 -7.37 24.46 9.51
N SER A 240 -7.79 25.55 8.86
CA SER A 240 -6.94 26.29 7.94
C SER A 240 -5.65 26.70 8.63
N ALA A 241 -4.52 26.64 7.93
CA ALA A 241 -3.20 26.99 8.48
C ALA A 241 -3.18 28.40 9.11
N ASP A 242 -3.98 29.33 8.58
CA ASP A 242 -4.14 30.70 9.07
C ASP A 242 -4.87 30.81 10.43
N ALA A 243 -5.60 29.77 10.85
CA ALA A 243 -6.34 29.78 12.12
C ALA A 243 -5.44 29.47 13.34
N ASN A 244 -4.24 28.92 13.12
CA ASN A 244 -3.33 28.52 14.21
C ASN A 244 -2.43 29.65 14.74
N ASP A 245 -2.51 30.85 14.16
CA ASP A 245 -1.72 32.01 14.61
C ASP A 245 -2.41 32.82 15.73
N GLY A 246 -3.58 32.37 16.21
CA GLY A 246 -4.39 33.08 17.22
C GLY A 246 -4.20 32.67 18.69
N GLY A 247 -3.24 31.80 19.02
CA GLY A 247 -3.32 30.97 20.24
C GLY A 247 -2.12 30.93 21.18
N SER A 248 -1.27 31.96 21.27
CA SER A 248 -0.21 32.02 22.30
C SER A 248 -0.15 33.39 23.00
N GLY A 249 -1.30 33.87 23.47
CA GLY A 249 -1.38 34.97 24.43
C GLY A 249 -1.06 34.46 25.84
N LYS A 250 0.23 34.39 26.17
CA LYS A 250 0.74 34.09 27.51
C LYS A 250 0.21 35.14 28.50
N ARG A 251 -0.82 34.78 29.28
CA ARG A 251 -1.40 35.64 30.32
C ARG A 251 -0.49 35.59 31.54
N ASP A 252 0.51 36.47 31.56
CA ASP A 252 1.43 36.64 32.68
C ASP A 252 0.68 37.20 33.91
N LYS A 253 0.16 36.30 34.75
CA LYS A 253 -0.20 36.63 36.13
C LYS A 253 1.08 36.80 36.95
N ARG A 254 1.68 37.99 36.93
CA ARG A 254 2.55 38.44 38.02
C ARG A 254 1.76 39.39 38.90
N GLY A 255 1.47 38.92 40.11
CA GLY A 255 0.88 39.73 41.16
C GLY A 255 1.80 40.88 41.53
N ASN A 256 1.20 42.03 41.79
CA ASN A 256 1.79 43.03 42.65
C ASN A 256 0.76 43.40 43.72
N ALA A 257 0.96 42.83 44.90
CA ALA A 257 0.34 43.25 46.13
C ALA A 257 1.39 44.01 46.95
N ALA A 258 1.23 45.33 47.08
CA ALA A 258 1.74 46.19 48.17
C ALA A 258 1.29 47.65 47.86
N ALA A 259 0.19 48.14 48.44
CA ALA A 259 0.11 48.84 49.73
C ALA A 259 0.66 50.28 49.73
N ARG A 260 -0.23 51.30 49.75
CA ARG A 260 -0.22 52.40 50.75
C ARG A 260 -1.48 53.28 50.72
N ALA A 261 -1.86 53.71 51.92
CA ALA A 261 -3.14 54.29 52.39
C ALA A 261 -3.52 55.71 51.89
N PRO A 262 -4.77 56.18 52.13
CA PRO A 262 -5.22 57.51 51.75
C PRO A 262 -4.86 58.57 52.81
N ARG A 263 -4.49 59.77 52.38
CA ARG A 263 -4.56 60.98 53.22
C ARG A 263 -5.40 62.03 52.51
N LYS A 264 -6.49 62.39 53.18
CA LYS A 264 -7.27 63.61 52.95
C LYS A 264 -6.36 64.84 53.06
N GLN A 265 -6.57 65.82 52.20
CA GLN A 265 -6.88 67.22 52.55
C GLN A 265 -7.77 67.79 51.45
#